data_AF-A0A821M6W2-F1
#
_entry.id   AF-A0A821M6W2-F1
#
_cell.length_a   1.000
_cell.length_b   1.000
_cell.length_c   1.000
_cell.angle_alpha   90.00
_cell.angle_beta   90.00
_cell.angle_gamma   90.00
#
_symmetry.space_group_name_H-M   'P 1'
#
loop_
_entity.id
_entity.type
_entity.pdbx_description
1 polymer ?
#
loop_
_entity_poly.entity_id
_entity_poly.type
_entity_poly.pdbx_seq_one_letter_code
_entity_poly.pdbx_strand_id
1 'polypeptide(L)' 'DEQCIGYLNDWDKKIPNLDVVDDYRTERNEVQAYRGKHLPFSFGDYIVKILMGSIDSWFDNWDEKQ' A
#
# COMPACT_ATOMS: atom_id res chain seq x y z
N ASP A 1 -17.68 -5.95 -3.36
CA ASP A 1 -18.08 -5.69 -1.96
C ASP A 1 -16.90 -5.20 -1.15
N GLU A 2 -16.70 -3.89 -1.10
CA GLU A 2 -15.67 -3.24 -0.25
C GLU A 2 -15.86 -3.56 1.24
N GLN A 3 -17.09 -3.86 1.68
CA GLN A 3 -17.38 -4.29 3.05
C GLN A 3 -16.83 -5.69 3.39
N CYS A 4 -16.65 -6.57 2.40
CA CYS A 4 -16.14 -7.92 2.63
C CYS A 4 -14.62 -7.96 2.82
N ILE A 5 -13.90 -6.89 2.48
CA ILE A 5 -12.44 -6.79 2.59
C ILE A 5 -12.00 -5.87 3.74
N GLY A 6 -12.91 -5.24 4.49
CA GLY A 6 -12.53 -4.34 5.57
C GLY A 6 -11.66 -4.98 6.66
N TYR A 7 -11.79 -6.30 6.87
CA TYR A 7 -10.94 -7.04 7.83
C TYR A 7 -9.48 -7.15 7.38
N LEU A 8 -9.22 -7.05 6.07
CA LEU A 8 -7.89 -7.11 5.46
C LEU A 8 -7.14 -5.80 5.69
N ASN A 9 -7.79 -4.66 5.50
CA ASN A 9 -7.22 -3.33 5.84
C ASN A 9 -6.96 -3.20 7.35
N ASP A 10 -7.78 -3.89 8.17
CA ASP A 10 -7.60 -3.97 9.61
C ASP A 10 -6.40 -4.83 10.01
N TRP A 11 -6.03 -5.80 9.17
CA TRP A 11 -4.87 -6.68 9.38
C TRP A 11 -3.59 -6.02 8.93
N ASP A 12 -3.62 -5.31 7.81
CA ASP A 12 -2.50 -4.49 7.33
C ASP A 12 -1.96 -3.56 8.42
N LYS A 13 -2.84 -2.77 9.06
CA LYS A 13 -2.48 -1.87 10.17
C LYS A 13 -1.99 -2.53 11.46
N LYS A 14 -2.19 -3.84 11.62
CA LYS A 14 -1.92 -4.57 12.87
C LYS A 14 -0.78 -5.57 12.74
N ILE A 15 -0.51 -6.04 11.52
CA ILE A 15 0.47 -7.06 11.23
C ILE A 15 1.62 -6.37 10.50
N PRO A 16 2.77 -6.16 11.15
CA PRO A 16 3.90 -5.54 10.49
C PRO A 16 4.30 -6.34 9.26
N ASN A 17 4.54 -5.65 8.15
CA ASN A 17 4.99 -6.21 6.87
C ASN A 17 3.93 -7.03 6.10
N LEU A 18 2.62 -6.73 6.25
CA LEU A 18 1.52 -7.41 5.55
C LEU A 18 0.98 -6.63 4.33
N ASP A 19 1.88 -6.23 3.43
CA ASP A 19 1.59 -5.37 2.27
C ASP A 19 0.89 -6.10 1.08
N VAL A 20 0.81 -7.43 1.12
CA VAL A 20 0.32 -8.27 -0.01
C VAL A 20 -1.21 -8.20 -0.20
N VAL A 21 -1.88 -7.54 0.72
CA VAL A 21 -3.32 -7.59 0.85
C VAL A 21 -4.00 -6.38 0.20
N ASP A 22 -3.26 -5.29 -0.01
CA ASP A 22 -3.81 -4.06 -0.56
C ASP A 22 -3.98 -4.09 -2.08
N ASP A 23 -5.05 -3.43 -2.56
CA ASP A 23 -5.34 -3.36 -3.98
C ASP A 23 -4.62 -2.18 -4.64
N TYR A 24 -4.14 -2.40 -5.87
CA TYR A 24 -3.41 -1.40 -6.65
C TYR A 24 -4.10 -0.03 -6.76
N ARG A 25 -5.44 0.03 -6.77
CA ARG A 25 -6.15 1.30 -6.94
C ARG A 25 -6.15 2.10 -5.65
N THR A 26 -6.37 1.45 -4.51
CA THR A 26 -6.31 2.06 -3.18
C THR A 26 -4.89 2.56 -2.91
N GLU A 27 -3.90 1.68 -3.08
CA GLU A 27 -2.48 2.00 -2.93
C GLU A 27 -2.06 3.20 -3.78
N ARG A 28 -2.43 3.20 -5.07
CA ARG A 28 -2.13 4.31 -5.96
C ARG A 28 -2.75 5.61 -5.48
N ASN A 29 -3.99 5.57 -4.98
CA ASN A 29 -4.67 6.76 -4.48
C ASN A 29 -3.98 7.30 -3.22
N GLU A 30 -3.50 6.44 -2.33
CA GLU A 30 -2.79 6.80 -1.10
C GLU A 30 -1.41 7.37 -1.38
N VAL A 31 -0.62 6.70 -2.24
CA VAL A 31 0.66 7.23 -2.74
C VAL A 31 0.46 8.61 -3.39
N GLN A 32 -0.57 8.78 -4.21
CA GLN A 32 -0.86 10.07 -4.85
C GLN A 32 -1.41 11.12 -3.88
N ALA A 33 -2.15 10.69 -2.84
CA ALA A 33 -2.61 11.58 -1.78
C ALA A 33 -1.43 12.11 -0.95
N TYR A 34 -0.44 11.27 -0.68
CA TYR A 34 0.72 11.62 0.14
C TYR A 34 1.83 12.32 -0.64
N ARG A 35 2.28 11.74 -1.76
CA ARG A 35 3.44 12.23 -2.55
C ARG A 35 3.06 13.19 -3.68
N GLY A 36 1.77 13.31 -3.98
CA GLY A 36 1.22 14.26 -4.93
C GLY A 36 0.49 13.62 -6.10
N LYS A 37 -0.62 14.25 -6.50
CA LYS A 37 -1.57 13.74 -7.50
C LYS A 37 -0.98 13.43 -8.88
N HIS A 38 0.17 14.00 -9.20
CA HIS A 38 0.83 13.83 -10.48
C HIS A 38 2.01 12.84 -10.43
N LEU A 39 2.26 12.18 -9.29
CA LEU A 39 3.29 11.16 -9.23
C LEU A 39 2.90 9.99 -10.15
N PRO A 40 3.77 9.61 -11.10
CA PRO A 40 3.57 8.38 -11.85
C PRO A 40 3.80 7.21 -10.89
N PHE A 41 2.72 6.48 -10.62
CA PHE A 41 2.74 5.23 -9.88
C PHE A 41 2.10 4.18 -10.79
N SER A 42 2.93 3.27 -11.29
CA SER A 42 2.57 2.24 -12.24
C SER A 42 2.27 0.92 -11.53
N PHE A 43 1.67 -0.03 -12.26
CA PHE A 43 1.46 -1.38 -11.74
C PHE A 43 2.80 -2.09 -11.43
N GLY A 44 3.88 -1.76 -12.13
CA GLY A 44 5.20 -2.30 -11.83
C GLY A 44 5.74 -1.81 -10.48
N ASP A 45 5.54 -0.52 -10.17
CA ASP A 45 5.92 0.07 -8.89
C ASP A 45 5.15 -0.59 -7.73
N TYR A 46 3.86 -0.85 -7.95
CA TYR A 46 3.02 -1.62 -7.03
C TYR A 46 3.54 -3.04 -6.77
N ILE A 47 3.90 -3.80 -7.82
CA ILE A 47 4.46 -5.15 -7.64
C ILE A 47 5.78 -5.12 -6.85
N VAL A 48 6.62 -4.11 -7.07
CA VAL A 48 7.85 -3.96 -6.28
C VAL A 48 7.52 -3.61 -4.83
N LYS A 49 6.55 -2.71 -4.59
CA LYS A 49 6.10 -2.34 -3.24
C LYS A 49 5.62 -3.56 -2.47
N ILE A 50 4.63 -4.31 -2.97
CA ILE A 50 4.07 -5.47 -2.25
C ILE A 50 5.10 -6.58 -1.94
N LEU A 51 6.12 -6.73 -2.79
CA LEU A 51 7.19 -7.71 -2.57
C LEU A 51 8.20 -7.21 -1.53
N MET A 52 8.56 -5.93 -1.61
CA MET A 52 9.60 -5.33 -0.77
C MET A 52 9.07 -4.82 0.58
N GLY A 53 7.82 -4.37 0.66
CA GLY A 53 7.16 -3.91 1.90
C GLY A 53 7.10 -5.01 2.95
N SER A 54 7.01 -6.27 2.52
CA SER A 54 7.09 -7.42 3.43
C SER A 54 8.47 -7.66 4.07
N ILE A 55 9.52 -7.03 3.52
CA ILE A 55 10.94 -7.25 3.89
C ILE A 55 11.56 -5.99 4.50
N ASP A 56 11.22 -4.83 3.97
CA ASP A 56 11.84 -3.55 4.29
C ASP A 56 10.77 -2.48 4.56
N SER A 57 10.75 -2.02 5.81
CA SER A 57 9.88 -0.96 6.30
C SER A 57 9.99 0.36 5.52
N TRP A 58 11.06 0.61 4.76
CA TRP A 58 11.14 1.80 3.92
C TRP A 58 10.09 1.78 2.79
N PHE A 59 9.80 0.60 2.22
CA PHE A 59 8.78 0.42 1.21
C PHE A 59 7.36 0.44 1.81
N ASP A 60 7.22 -0.13 3.00
CA ASP A 60 6.00 -0.11 3.81
C ASP A 60 5.59 1.33 4.18
N ASN A 61 6.54 2.17 4.59
CA ASN A 61 6.28 3.58 4.92
C ASN A 61 6.20 4.50 3.68
N TRP A 62 6.12 3.95 2.47
CA TRP A 62 6.26 4.76 1.26
C TRP A 62 5.03 5.61 0.96
N ASP A 63 3.86 5.14 1.33
CA ASP A 63 2.52 5.70 1.19
C ASP A 63 1.94 6.27 2.50
N GLU A 64 2.49 5.90 3.66
CA GLU A 64 2.08 6.43 4.95
C GLU A 64 2.81 7.70 5.40
N LYS A 65 2.10 8.54 6.17
CA LYS A 65 2.67 9.65 6.95
C LYS A 65 2.59 9.25 8.42
N GLN A 66 3.74 9.07 9.08
CA GLN A 66 3.83 8.82 10.52
C GLN A 66 2.97 9.79 11.35
#